data_AF-A0A8J3TMZ6-F1
#
_entry.id   AF-A0A8J3TMZ6-F1
#
_cell.length_a   1.000
_cell.length_b   1.000
_cell.length_c   1.000
_cell.angle_alpha   90.00
_cell.angle_beta   90.00
_cell.angle_gamma   90.00
#
_symmetry.space_group_name_H-M   'P 1'
#
loop_
_entity.id
_entity.type
_entity.pdbx_description
1 polymer ?
#
loop_
_entity_poly.entity_id
_entity_poly.type
_entity_poly.pdbx_seq_one_letter_code
_entity_poly.pdbx_strand_id
1 'polypeptide(L)'
;MVMVMTQIAIHLVVTDPDQAATWYTEAAAWARALGAGASVFEPVHDAFWGDRTGQLLDPFGHRWALDEHVRDVSHDEIVSRAAELFTGSVTA
;
A
#
# COMPACT_ATOMS: atom_id res chain seq x y z
N MET A 1 -17.18 8.54 24.93
CA MET A 1 -16.90 7.13 24.65
C MET A 1 -16.01 7.09 23.42
N VAL A 2 -14.70 6.89 23.60
CA VAL A 2 -13.77 6.79 22.47
C VAL A 2 -13.87 5.37 21.95
N MET A 3 -14.51 5.18 20.80
CA MET A 3 -14.46 3.90 20.10
C MET A 3 -13.01 3.67 19.68
N VAL A 4 -12.33 2.77 20.37
CA VAL A 4 -11.06 2.22 19.88
C VAL A 4 -11.43 1.34 18.69
N MET A 5 -11.41 1.91 17.48
CA MET A 5 -11.53 1.14 16.25
C MET A 5 -10.24 0.33 16.10
N THR A 6 -10.29 -0.93 16.54
CA THR A 6 -9.23 -1.90 16.30
C THR A 6 -9.16 -2.14 14.80
N GLN A 7 -8.18 -1.52 14.15
CA GLN A 7 -8.07 -1.59 12.71
C GLN A 7 -7.32 -2.87 12.31
N ILE A 8 -7.88 -3.61 11.35
CA ILE A 8 -7.22 -4.76 10.72
C ILE A 8 -6.69 -4.29 9.36
N ALA A 9 -5.41 -4.58 9.09
CA ALA A 9 -4.79 -4.37 7.79
C ALA A 9 -4.67 -5.71 7.07
N ILE A 10 -5.22 -5.81 5.85
CA ILE A 10 -5.14 -7.02 5.03
C ILE A 10 -4.22 -6.73 3.85
N HIS A 11 -3.13 -7.49 3.77
CA HIS A 11 -2.13 -7.43 2.70
C HIS A 11 -2.36 -8.59 1.76
N LEU A 12 -2.62 -8.30 0.49
CA LEU A 12 -2.80 -9.30 -0.55
C LEU A 12 -1.60 -9.26 -1.49
N VAL A 13 -0.75 -10.29 -1.39
CA VAL A 13 0.40 -10.46 -2.29
C VAL A 13 0.00 -11.45 -3.38
N VAL A 14 0.08 -11.04 -4.64
CA VAL A 14 -0.22 -11.89 -5.81
C VAL A 14 1.08 -12.34 -6.45
N THR A 15 1.27 -13.65 -6.60
CA THR A 15 2.52 -14.28 -7.04
C THR A 15 2.64 -14.44 -8.57
N ASP A 16 1.57 -14.15 -9.31
CA ASP A 16 1.51 -14.24 -10.77
C ASP A 16 1.45 -12.82 -11.37
N PRO A 17 2.53 -12.34 -12.02
CA PRO A 17 2.63 -10.98 -12.53
C PRO A 17 1.67 -10.72 -13.70
N ASP A 18 1.29 -11.72 -14.49
CA ASP A 18 0.36 -11.54 -15.62
C ASP A 18 -1.10 -11.45 -15.13
N GLN A 19 -1.45 -12.20 -14.07
CA GLN A 19 -2.69 -11.97 -13.34
C GLN A 19 -2.65 -10.62 -12.64
N ALA A 20 -1.59 -10.30 -11.89
CA ALA A 20 -1.43 -9.03 -11.20
C ALA A 20 -1.58 -7.85 -12.16
N ALA A 21 -0.92 -7.88 -13.32
CA ALA A 21 -1.06 -6.87 -14.37
C ALA A 21 -2.51 -6.71 -14.87
N THR A 22 -3.29 -7.80 -14.88
CA THR A 22 -4.72 -7.75 -15.19
C THR A 22 -5.55 -7.14 -14.05
N TRP A 23 -5.13 -7.28 -12.79
CA TRP A 23 -5.73 -6.61 -11.62
C TRP A 23 -5.29 -5.13 -11.50
N TYR A 24 -4.11 -4.79 -12.00
CA TYR A 24 -3.42 -3.49 -11.87
C TYR A 24 -3.44 -2.61 -13.12
N THR A 25 -3.95 -3.07 -14.26
CA THR A 25 -4.37 -2.12 -15.29
C THR A 25 -5.42 -1.24 -14.63
N GLU A 26 -5.10 0.05 -14.47
CA GLU A 26 -5.88 1.02 -13.72
C GLU A 26 -7.39 0.75 -13.85
N ALA A 27 -8.05 0.44 -12.72
CA ALA A 27 -9.51 0.37 -12.55
C ALA A 27 -10.25 -0.99 -12.55
N ALA A 28 -9.66 -2.10 -12.08
CA ALA A 28 -10.47 -3.24 -11.62
C ALA A 28 -10.67 -3.24 -10.09
N ALA A 29 -9.70 -3.69 -9.28
CA ALA A 29 -9.92 -3.81 -7.82
C ALA A 29 -10.01 -2.45 -7.11
N TRP A 30 -9.10 -1.53 -7.40
CA TRP A 30 -9.10 -0.18 -6.82
C TRP A 30 -10.37 0.60 -7.15
N ALA A 31 -10.74 0.69 -8.42
CA ALA A 31 -11.97 1.37 -8.83
C ALA A 31 -13.23 0.64 -8.36
N ARG A 32 -13.24 -0.71 -8.29
CA ARG A 32 -14.34 -1.45 -7.67
C ARG A 32 -14.48 -1.12 -6.19
N ALA A 33 -13.38 -1.06 -5.46
CA ALA A 33 -13.39 -0.72 -4.04
C ALA A 33 -13.89 0.71 -3.82
N LEU A 34 -13.39 1.69 -4.59
CA LEU A 34 -13.90 3.07 -4.56
C LEU A 34 -15.39 3.13 -4.93
N GLY A 35 -15.81 2.42 -5.98
CA GLY A 35 -17.21 2.30 -6.39
C GLY A 35 -18.11 1.61 -5.36
N ALA A 36 -17.54 0.75 -4.52
CA ALA A 36 -18.22 0.11 -3.39
C ALA A 36 -18.20 0.95 -2.10
N GLY A 37 -17.67 2.19 -2.15
CA GLY A 37 -17.66 3.13 -1.04
C GLY A 37 -16.37 3.17 -0.22
N ALA A 38 -15.31 2.50 -0.67
CA ALA A 38 -14.00 2.68 -0.05
C ALA A 38 -13.45 4.09 -0.30
N SER A 39 -12.57 4.54 0.59
CA SER A 39 -11.85 5.82 0.47
C SER A 39 -10.35 5.58 0.40
N VAL A 40 -9.63 6.47 -0.28
CA VAL A 40 -8.17 6.41 -0.35
C VAL A 40 -7.58 6.79 1.00
N PHE A 41 -6.79 5.89 1.57
CA PHE A 41 -6.00 6.19 2.76
C PHE A 41 -4.58 6.58 2.42
N GLU A 42 -3.95 5.80 1.54
CA GLU A 42 -2.61 6.07 1.02
C GLU A 42 -2.68 5.99 -0.51
N PRO A 43 -2.36 7.07 -1.23
CA PRO A 43 -2.32 7.04 -2.68
C PRO A 43 -1.34 5.99 -3.20
N VAL A 44 -1.64 5.45 -4.38
CA VAL A 44 -0.73 4.53 -5.06
C VAL A 44 0.59 5.24 -5.35
N HIS A 45 1.71 4.64 -4.95
CA HIS A 45 3.05 5.15 -5.19
C HIS A 45 4.07 4.02 -5.29
N ASP A 46 5.23 4.32 -5.88
CA ASP A 46 6.36 3.39 -5.94
C ASP A 46 7.16 3.53 -4.64
N ALA A 47 7.16 2.48 -3.83
CA ALA A 47 7.82 2.47 -2.53
C ALA A 47 9.31 2.13 -2.63
N PHE A 48 10.09 2.66 -1.68
CA PHE A 48 11.55 2.45 -1.68
C PHE A 48 11.97 1.00 -1.45
N TRP A 49 11.06 0.15 -0.94
CA TRP A 49 11.26 -1.29 -0.73
C TRP A 49 10.95 -2.15 -1.97
N GLY A 50 10.62 -1.55 -3.11
CA GLY A 50 10.55 -2.24 -4.40
C GLY A 50 9.16 -2.62 -4.88
N ASP A 51 8.13 -2.27 -4.11
CA ASP A 51 6.73 -2.51 -4.49
C ASP A 51 6.06 -1.21 -4.92
N ARG A 52 5.10 -1.31 -5.83
CA ARG A 52 4.08 -0.30 -6.03
C ARG A 52 2.93 -0.61 -5.09
N THR A 53 2.60 0.32 -4.21
CA THR A 53 1.62 0.09 -3.14
C THR A 53 0.63 1.23 -3.04
N GLY A 54 -0.59 0.92 -2.60
CA GLY A 54 -1.58 1.90 -2.16
C GLY A 54 -2.54 1.28 -1.15
N GLN A 55 -3.20 2.14 -0.37
CA GLN A 55 -4.11 1.69 0.68
C GLN A 55 -5.49 2.33 0.61
N LEU A 56 -6.50 1.51 0.89
CA LEU A 56 -7.90 1.90 0.96
C LEU A 56 -8.47 1.65 2.35
N LEU A 57 -9.45 2.46 2.75
CA LEU A 57 -10.34 2.19 3.88
C LEU A 57 -11.71 1.82 3.35
N ASP A 58 -12.20 0.62 3.68
CA ASP A 58 -13.56 0.22 3.33
C ASP A 58 -14.61 0.82 4.29
N PRO A 59 -15.91 0.79 3.96
CA PRO A 59 -16.98 1.32 4.82
C PRO A 59 -17.14 0.62 6.17
N PHE A 60 -16.51 -0.54 6.37
CA PHE A 60 -16.56 -1.31 7.60
C PHE A 60 -15.37 -1.00 8.53
N GLY A 61 -14.44 -0.17 8.08
CA GLY A 61 -13.28 0.27 8.84
C GLY A 61 -12.04 -0.60 8.66
N HIS A 62 -12.01 -1.51 7.67
CA HIS A 62 -10.80 -2.26 7.36
C HIS A 62 -9.86 -1.46 6.46
N ARG A 63 -8.56 -1.60 6.71
CA ARG A 63 -7.50 -1.07 5.85
C ARG A 63 -7.05 -2.18 4.91
N TRP A 64 -7.05 -1.90 3.62
CA TRP A 64 -6.60 -2.82 2.58
C TRP A 64 -5.36 -2.25 1.93
N ALA A 65 -4.27 -3.02 1.87
CA ALA A 65 -3.09 -2.71 1.08
C ALA A 65 -3.11 -3.55 -0.19
N LEU A 66 -2.88 -2.90 -1.32
CA LEU A 66 -2.72 -3.54 -2.62
C LEU A 66 -1.28 -3.29 -3.06
N ASP A 67 -0.50 -4.36 -3.08
CA ASP A 67 0.94 -4.33 -3.36
C ASP A 67 1.23 -5.08 -4.67
N GLU A 68 2.05 -4.50 -5.52
CA GLU A 68 2.62 -5.11 -6.73
C GLU A 68 4.14 -5.09 -6.60
N HIS A 69 4.77 -6.24 -6.71
CA HIS A 69 6.23 -6.28 -6.72
C HIS A 69 6.79 -5.73 -8.02
N VAL A 70 7.57 -4.65 -7.95
CA VAL A 70 8.11 -3.96 -9.13
C VAL A 70 9.59 -4.28 -9.33
N ARG A 71 10.37 -4.37 -8.25
CA ARG A 71 11.80 -4.68 -8.31
C ARG A 71 12.31 -5.35 -7.04
N ASP A 72 13.28 -6.22 -7.20
CA ASP A 72 14.07 -6.73 -6.08
C ASP A 72 14.90 -5.60 -5.46
N VAL A 73 14.87 -5.51 -4.13
CA VAL A 73 15.66 -4.56 -3.34
C VAL A 73 16.38 -5.31 -2.25
N SER A 74 17.70 -5.10 -2.13
CA SER A 74 18.46 -5.73 -1.06
C SER A 74 18.02 -5.23 0.31
N HIS A 75 18.13 -6.10 1.32
CA HIS A 75 17.82 -5.72 2.70
C HIS A 75 18.63 -4.50 3.16
N ASP A 76 19.92 -4.46 2.83
CA ASP A 76 20.81 -3.35 3.19
C ASP A 76 20.36 -2.03 2.57
N GLU A 77 19.90 -2.06 1.31
CA GLU A 77 19.32 -0.88 0.66
C GLU A 77 18.02 -0.43 1.34
N ILE A 78 17.11 -1.35 1.66
CA ILE A 78 15.87 -1.03 2.39
C ILE A 78 16.20 -0.36 3.73
N VAL A 79 17.15 -0.92 4.50
CA VAL A 79 17.57 -0.37 5.79
C VAL A 79 18.16 1.03 5.62
N SER A 80 19.04 1.24 4.64
CA SER A 80 19.63 2.55 4.36
C SER A 80 18.57 3.59 4.01
N ARG A 81 17.65 3.26 3.10
CA ARG A 81 16.57 4.16 2.66
C ARG A 81 15.60 4.49 3.79
N ALA A 82 15.25 3.49 4.62
CA ALA A 82 14.43 3.73 5.80
C ALA A 82 15.12 4.68 6.78
N ALA A 83 16.42 4.48 7.04
CA ALA A 83 17.19 5.35 7.92
C ALA A 83 17.20 6.81 7.44
N GLU A 84 17.36 7.06 6.13
CA GLU A 84 17.27 8.40 5.53
C GLU A 84 15.91 9.07 5.82
N LEU A 85 14.80 8.34 5.67
CA LEU A 85 13.46 8.86 5.94
C LEU A 85 13.21 9.20 7.41
N PHE A 86 13.73 8.39 8.35
CA PHE A 86 13.56 8.61 9.79
C PHE A 86 14.53 9.66 10.36
N THR A 87 15.69 9.88 9.73
CA THR A 87 16.68 10.88 10.17
C THR A 87 16.48 12.26 9.52
N GLY A 88 15.63 12.35 8.48
CA GLY A 88 15.34 13.56 7.72
C GLY A 88 14.26 14.49 8.27
N SER A 89 14.09 14.64 9.59
CA SER A 89 13.27 15.73 10.17
C SER A 89 13.85 16.37 11.44
N VAL A 90 15.06 16.92 11.33
CA VAL A 90 15.42 18.17 12.03
C VAL A 90 16.18 19.06 11.05
N THR A 91 15.45 19.83 10.25
CA THR A 91 15.94 21.14 9.78
C THR A 91 14.86 22.16 10.08
N ALA A 92 15.27 23.17 10.83
CA ALA A 92 14.50 24.32 11.30
C ALA A 92 14.16 25.29 10.16
#